data_AF-A0A5D4XRL4-F1
#
_entry.id   AF-A0A5D4XRL4-F1
#
_cell.length_a   1.000
_cell.length_b   1.000
_cell.length_c   1.000
_cell.angle_alpha   90.00
_cell.angle_beta   90.00
_cell.angle_gamma   90.00
#
_symmetry.space_group_name_H-M   'P 1'
#
loop_
_entity.id
_entity.type
_entity.pdbx_description
1 polymer ?
#
loop_
_entity_poly.entity_id
_entity_poly.type
_entity_poly.pdbx_seq_one_letter_code
_entity_poly.pdbx_strand_id
1 'polypeptide(L)'
;MRLSVSTISLSFLAVHLAVAALVPLFDDEAYYALWARDLALGYYDHPPVIAYMIRMGTGLLGETTLGIRLFAVIGFVASGYLVGDMARCMSGGAVGLPVLATTLYNLGLLVFALGSFATPDAPSTLFWVAALWAAVRATNTPPDARSAMLWWACTGLLIGLGGLSKFTNAFLAFGLLGYLIATPKGRTCLFTRLPWVTAAAALLPLLPYLFWNLQNDWLGLERQGARLVASGFSTRYLGEYVALVLLAPTPLVSWFAFRALKAPPEDGTLLVWSSVPLLLYFAYHATHAPVQANWIVPLQALFAVLAAFGLARAQSPRLWTRATIAIASLMSVGLVATALNPVTPIGTTDNPPNQTRGWSATQHAVTELLEETGARWIATTDYALTGSLALRFPQVRVWSVAQLQRYGFRGAFPDELCTAPGLLIERAGRWDTTSRAAPSLFERVEATRAAVRTQDGVTLARYHLTPISGVKSTDLCPGQRAFAEVSGL
;
A
#
# COMPACT_ATOMS: atom_id res chain seq x y z
N MET A 1 -19.36 -26.24 -15.70
CA MET A 1 -19.02 -25.68 -14.37
C MET A 1 -19.87 -24.43 -14.14
N ARG A 2 -20.74 -24.38 -13.11
CA ARG A 2 -21.44 -23.13 -12.77
C ARG A 2 -20.44 -22.22 -12.04
N LEU A 3 -20.28 -20.96 -12.50
CA LEU A 3 -19.40 -20.00 -11.84
C LEU A 3 -19.90 -19.74 -10.41
N SER A 4 -18.99 -19.71 -9.45
CA SER A 4 -19.24 -19.42 -8.04
C SER A 4 -18.28 -18.35 -7.53
N VAL A 5 -18.58 -17.73 -6.38
CA VAL A 5 -17.68 -16.77 -5.72
C VAL A 5 -16.29 -17.40 -5.49
N SER A 6 -16.25 -18.64 -5.02
CA SER A 6 -15.00 -19.38 -4.80
C SER A 6 -14.24 -19.60 -6.09
N THR A 7 -14.92 -20.02 -7.17
CA THR A 7 -14.30 -20.23 -8.48
C THR A 7 -13.66 -18.95 -9.01
N ILE A 8 -14.40 -17.83 -8.98
CA ILE A 8 -13.87 -16.53 -9.42
C ILE A 8 -12.68 -16.10 -8.56
N SER A 9 -12.79 -16.21 -7.24
CA SER A 9 -11.71 -15.82 -6.31
C SER A 9 -10.44 -16.64 -6.56
N LEU A 10 -10.57 -17.95 -6.76
CA LEU A 10 -9.43 -18.84 -7.07
C LEU A 10 -8.81 -18.53 -8.44
N SER A 11 -9.62 -18.15 -9.44
CA SER A 11 -9.10 -17.72 -10.74
C SER A 11 -8.27 -16.44 -10.63
N PHE A 12 -8.75 -15.42 -9.90
CA PHE A 12 -7.97 -14.20 -9.67
C PHE A 12 -6.75 -14.44 -8.78
N LEU A 13 -6.83 -15.36 -7.81
CA LEU A 13 -5.67 -15.80 -7.04
C LEU A 13 -4.57 -16.35 -7.95
N ALA A 14 -4.93 -17.25 -8.87
CA ALA A 14 -3.96 -17.80 -9.81
C ALA A 14 -3.33 -16.71 -10.69
N VAL A 15 -4.13 -15.77 -11.20
CA VAL A 15 -3.62 -14.63 -12.00
C VAL A 15 -2.66 -13.76 -11.19
N HIS A 16 -3.06 -13.34 -9.99
CA HIS A 16 -2.23 -12.46 -9.15
C HIS A 16 -0.95 -13.15 -8.66
N LEU A 17 -1.00 -14.45 -8.33
CA LEU A 17 0.20 -15.21 -7.98
C LEU A 17 1.15 -15.36 -9.17
N ALA A 18 0.64 -15.57 -10.38
CA ALA A 18 1.46 -15.61 -11.58
C ALA A 18 2.16 -14.26 -11.83
N VAL A 19 1.43 -13.14 -11.73
CA VAL A 19 2.01 -11.80 -11.84
C VAL A 19 3.03 -11.54 -10.72
N ALA A 20 2.69 -11.90 -9.47
CA ALA A 20 3.56 -11.73 -8.32
C ALA A 20 4.89 -12.49 -8.43
N ALA A 21 4.89 -13.66 -9.07
CA ALA A 21 6.10 -14.44 -9.31
C ALA A 21 6.96 -13.87 -10.45
N LEU A 22 6.35 -13.39 -11.53
CA LEU A 22 7.04 -13.02 -12.77
C LEU A 22 7.60 -11.59 -12.79
N VAL A 23 7.02 -10.68 -12.02
CA VAL A 23 7.38 -9.25 -12.04
C VAL A 23 8.47 -8.96 -11.01
N PRO A 24 9.55 -8.22 -11.34
CA PRO A 24 10.52 -7.80 -10.33
C PRO A 24 9.90 -6.86 -9.27
N LEU A 25 10.58 -6.67 -8.14
CA LEU A 25 10.11 -5.77 -7.09
C LEU A 25 10.27 -4.31 -7.49
N PHE A 26 9.27 -3.51 -7.12
CA PHE A 26 9.37 -2.05 -7.13
C PHE A 26 10.09 -1.54 -5.87
N ASP A 27 10.51 -0.27 -5.88
CA ASP A 27 11.30 0.29 -4.79
C ASP A 27 10.53 0.30 -3.45
N ASP A 28 9.23 0.60 -3.49
CA ASP A 28 8.38 0.57 -2.29
C ASP A 28 8.26 -0.84 -1.69
N GLU A 29 8.08 -1.87 -2.52
CA GLU A 29 8.02 -3.25 -2.04
C GLU A 29 9.36 -3.67 -1.44
N ALA A 30 10.47 -3.23 -2.04
CA ALA A 30 11.79 -3.49 -1.53
C ALA A 30 12.04 -2.81 -0.17
N TYR A 31 11.49 -1.60 0.02
CA TYR A 31 11.51 -0.90 1.30
C TYR A 31 10.70 -1.65 2.39
N TYR A 32 9.49 -2.11 2.07
CA TYR A 32 8.70 -2.91 3.04
C TYR A 32 9.28 -4.31 3.27
N ALA A 33 10.01 -4.88 2.30
CA ALA A 33 10.76 -6.12 2.52
C ALA A 33 11.91 -5.92 3.51
N LEU A 34 12.58 -4.76 3.51
CA LEU A 34 13.53 -4.43 4.58
C LEU A 34 12.86 -4.37 5.95
N TRP A 35 11.65 -3.79 6.06
CA TRP A 35 10.89 -3.81 7.32
C TRP A 35 10.61 -5.24 7.78
N ALA A 36 10.32 -6.14 6.84
CA ALA A 36 10.04 -7.53 7.14
C ALA A 36 11.29 -8.28 7.67
N ARG A 37 12.51 -7.85 7.32
CA ARG A 37 13.77 -8.42 7.86
C ARG A 37 13.93 -8.15 9.35
N ASP A 38 13.49 -6.98 9.82
CA ASP A 38 13.61 -6.53 11.21
C ASP A 38 12.24 -6.03 11.68
N LEU A 39 11.42 -6.95 12.18
CA LEU A 39 10.05 -6.65 12.59
C LEU A 39 10.00 -5.71 13.79
N ALA A 40 9.24 -4.64 13.64
CA ALA A 40 8.98 -3.67 14.70
C ALA A 40 7.48 -3.47 14.91
N LEU A 41 7.12 -2.99 16.11
CA LEU A 41 5.73 -2.68 16.47
C LEU A 41 5.18 -1.45 15.72
N GLY A 42 6.06 -0.66 15.09
CA GLY A 42 5.71 0.46 14.23
C GLY A 42 6.91 0.89 13.37
N TYR A 43 6.61 1.68 12.35
CA TYR A 43 7.61 2.25 11.44
C TYR A 43 7.26 3.71 11.16
N TYR A 44 8.24 4.47 10.67
CA TYR A 44 8.10 5.91 10.40
C TYR A 44 6.95 6.26 9.45
N ASP A 45 6.81 5.53 8.35
CA ASP A 45 5.86 5.91 7.28
C ASP A 45 4.47 5.31 7.45
N HIS A 46 4.39 4.09 7.99
CA HIS A 46 3.17 3.29 8.06
C HIS A 46 3.21 2.34 9.27
N PRO A 47 2.04 1.97 9.82
CA PRO A 47 1.96 0.93 10.83
C PRO A 47 2.26 -0.48 10.24
N PRO A 48 2.54 -1.49 11.09
CA PRO A 48 3.46 -2.58 10.74
C PRO A 48 2.88 -3.76 9.95
N VAL A 49 1.56 -3.79 9.70
CA VAL A 49 0.89 -5.02 9.21
C VAL A 49 1.47 -5.53 7.90
N ILE A 50 1.88 -4.66 6.98
CA ILE A 50 2.49 -5.10 5.71
C ILE A 50 3.81 -5.86 5.94
N ALA A 51 4.65 -5.42 6.89
CA ALA A 51 5.90 -6.09 7.21
C ALA A 51 5.63 -7.49 7.78
N TYR A 52 4.59 -7.65 8.61
CA TYR A 52 4.17 -8.96 9.12
C TYR A 52 3.69 -9.89 8.02
N MET A 53 2.89 -9.38 7.07
CA MET A 53 2.43 -10.16 5.91
C MET A 53 3.59 -10.62 5.03
N ILE A 54 4.54 -9.73 4.75
CA ILE A 54 5.76 -10.06 4.01
C ILE A 54 6.58 -11.10 4.77
N ARG A 55 6.80 -10.92 6.09
CA ARG A 55 7.55 -11.89 6.91
C ARG A 55 6.92 -13.28 6.86
N MET A 56 5.60 -13.39 7.00
CA MET A 56 4.91 -14.68 6.91
C MET A 56 5.14 -15.34 5.55
N GLY A 57 5.09 -14.58 4.46
CA GLY A 57 5.28 -15.13 3.11
C GLY A 57 6.73 -15.54 2.85
N THR A 58 7.69 -14.71 3.26
CA THR A 58 9.13 -15.04 3.16
C THR A 58 9.55 -16.19 4.05
N GLY A 59 8.88 -16.41 5.18
CA GLY A 59 9.08 -17.59 6.02
C GLY A 59 8.64 -18.90 5.35
N LEU A 60 7.69 -18.84 4.41
CA LEU A 60 7.20 -20.01 3.67
C LEU A 60 7.95 -20.26 2.36
N LEU A 61 8.26 -19.20 1.60
CA LEU A 61 8.80 -19.29 0.24
C LEU A 61 10.17 -18.61 0.05
N GLY A 62 10.84 -18.26 1.15
CA GLY A 62 12.09 -17.50 1.14
C GLY A 62 11.91 -16.03 0.74
N GLU A 63 12.99 -15.27 0.74
CA GLU A 63 13.02 -13.87 0.28
C GLU A 63 12.99 -13.77 -1.26
N THR A 64 11.93 -14.32 -1.85
CA THR A 64 11.63 -14.29 -3.28
C THR A 64 10.53 -13.26 -3.57
N THR A 65 10.35 -12.86 -4.84
CA THR A 65 9.25 -11.98 -5.27
C THR A 65 7.89 -12.51 -4.83
N LEU A 66 7.67 -13.82 -5.03
CA LEU A 66 6.44 -14.51 -4.62
C LEU A 66 6.31 -14.58 -3.09
N GLY A 67 7.39 -14.90 -2.37
CA GLY A 67 7.40 -14.92 -0.91
C GLY A 67 7.02 -13.58 -0.30
N ILE A 68 7.56 -12.48 -0.83
CA ILE A 68 7.24 -11.12 -0.37
C ILE A 68 5.76 -10.77 -0.60
N ARG A 69 5.17 -11.23 -1.71
CA ARG A 69 3.81 -10.84 -2.13
C ARG A 69 2.71 -11.79 -1.69
N LEU A 70 3.02 -13.03 -1.28
CA LEU A 70 2.05 -14.11 -1.07
C LEU A 70 0.82 -13.70 -0.26
N PHE A 71 1.02 -13.19 0.97
CA PHE A 71 -0.11 -12.83 1.83
C PHE A 71 -0.81 -11.55 1.38
N ALA A 72 -0.10 -10.61 0.75
CA ALA A 72 -0.71 -9.41 0.19
C ALA A 72 -1.70 -9.77 -0.93
N VAL A 73 -1.30 -10.69 -1.82
CA VAL A 73 -2.16 -11.26 -2.86
C VAL A 73 -3.38 -11.96 -2.25
N ILE A 74 -3.14 -12.82 -1.26
CA ILE A 74 -4.24 -13.52 -0.55
C ILE A 74 -5.21 -12.50 0.07
N GLY A 75 -4.71 -11.41 0.65
CA GLY A 75 -5.55 -10.36 1.24
C GLY A 75 -6.46 -9.67 0.22
N PHE A 76 -5.94 -9.32 -0.96
CA PHE A 76 -6.75 -8.74 -2.02
C PHE A 76 -7.83 -9.70 -2.55
N VAL A 77 -7.48 -10.97 -2.77
CA VAL A 77 -8.44 -11.98 -3.22
C VAL A 77 -9.50 -12.28 -2.16
N ALA A 78 -9.09 -12.41 -0.90
CA ALA A 78 -10.00 -12.60 0.23
C ALA A 78 -10.99 -11.44 0.35
N SER A 79 -10.53 -10.21 0.11
CA SER A 79 -11.43 -9.03 0.04
C SER A 79 -12.51 -9.23 -1.04
N GLY A 80 -12.13 -9.70 -2.23
CA GLY A 80 -13.08 -9.98 -3.31
C GLY A 80 -14.10 -11.06 -2.95
N TYR A 81 -13.67 -12.13 -2.26
CA TYR A 81 -14.57 -13.15 -1.73
C TYR A 81 -15.59 -12.55 -0.75
N LEU A 82 -15.12 -11.74 0.20
CA LEU A 82 -15.97 -11.07 1.19
C LEU A 82 -16.94 -10.07 0.55
N VAL A 83 -16.53 -9.38 -0.52
CA VAL A 83 -17.44 -8.56 -1.34
C VAL A 83 -18.56 -9.39 -1.94
N GLY A 84 -18.24 -10.57 -2.48
CA GLY A 84 -19.24 -11.53 -2.96
C GLY A 84 -20.19 -11.99 -1.87
N ASP A 85 -19.68 -12.28 -0.68
CA ASP A 85 -20.49 -12.71 0.46
C ASP A 85 -21.40 -11.59 0.99
N MET A 86 -20.93 -10.34 1.07
CA MET A 86 -21.78 -9.19 1.39
C MET A 86 -22.91 -9.04 0.38
N ALA A 87 -22.60 -9.13 -0.91
CA ALA A 87 -23.62 -9.08 -1.96
C ALA A 87 -24.62 -10.24 -1.86
N ARG A 88 -24.21 -11.42 -1.37
CA ARG A 88 -25.10 -12.57 -1.13
C ARG A 88 -26.11 -12.30 -0.03
N CYS A 89 -25.68 -11.70 1.08
CA CYS A 89 -26.58 -11.31 2.16
C CYS A 89 -27.67 -10.35 1.67
N MET A 90 -27.35 -9.50 0.69
CA MET A 90 -28.27 -8.49 0.14
C MET A 90 -29.07 -8.98 -1.08
N SER A 91 -28.82 -10.19 -1.60
CA SER A 91 -29.32 -10.59 -2.92
C SER A 91 -30.73 -11.18 -2.93
N GLY A 92 -31.35 -11.42 -1.78
CA GLY A 92 -32.65 -12.08 -1.69
C GLY A 92 -32.66 -13.49 -2.33
N GLY A 93 -31.52 -14.18 -2.35
CA GLY A 93 -31.36 -15.51 -2.96
C GLY A 93 -30.89 -15.51 -4.42
N ALA A 94 -30.70 -14.34 -5.05
CA ALA A 94 -30.16 -14.28 -6.41
C ALA A 94 -28.68 -14.72 -6.45
N VAL A 95 -28.43 -15.92 -6.98
CA VAL A 95 -27.10 -16.55 -7.00
C VAL A 95 -26.07 -15.85 -7.90
N GLY A 96 -26.52 -15.06 -8.88
CA GLY A 96 -25.65 -14.36 -9.83
C GLY A 96 -25.02 -13.07 -9.27
N LEU A 97 -25.69 -12.39 -8.34
CA LEU A 97 -25.23 -11.11 -7.78
C LEU A 97 -23.91 -11.22 -7.01
N PRO A 98 -23.71 -12.23 -6.12
CA PRO A 98 -22.43 -12.47 -5.45
C PRO A 98 -21.28 -12.68 -6.41
N VAL A 99 -21.50 -13.47 -7.46
CA VAL A 99 -20.49 -13.79 -8.48
C VAL A 99 -20.12 -12.52 -9.25
N LEU A 100 -21.12 -11.74 -9.64
CA LEU A 100 -20.91 -10.47 -10.34
C LEU A 100 -20.16 -9.45 -9.47
N ALA A 101 -20.56 -9.22 -8.21
CA ALA A 101 -19.85 -8.30 -7.32
C ALA A 101 -18.39 -8.71 -7.09
N THR A 102 -18.13 -10.02 -6.87
CA THR A 102 -16.76 -10.56 -6.76
C THR A 102 -15.95 -10.27 -8.03
N THR A 103 -16.57 -10.46 -9.21
CA THR A 103 -15.93 -10.27 -10.51
C THR A 103 -15.61 -8.79 -10.73
N LEU A 104 -16.57 -7.89 -10.49
CA LEU A 104 -16.39 -6.46 -10.69
C LEU A 104 -15.36 -5.86 -9.73
N TYR A 105 -15.28 -6.35 -8.48
CA TYR A 105 -14.25 -5.93 -7.53
C TYR A 105 -12.86 -6.27 -8.05
N ASN A 106 -12.62 -7.53 -8.43
CA ASN A 106 -11.31 -7.96 -8.91
C ASN A 106 -10.94 -7.33 -10.27
N LEU A 107 -11.93 -6.98 -11.09
CA LEU A 107 -11.72 -6.23 -12.34
C LEU A 107 -11.62 -4.71 -12.15
N GLY A 108 -11.79 -4.18 -10.93
CA GLY A 108 -11.56 -2.77 -10.66
C GLY A 108 -10.11 -2.41 -10.98
N LEU A 109 -9.88 -1.30 -11.68
CA LEU A 109 -8.59 -0.95 -12.27
C LEU A 109 -7.44 -1.01 -11.25
N LEU A 110 -7.67 -0.39 -10.08
CA LEU A 110 -6.65 -0.34 -9.02
C LEU A 110 -6.55 -1.65 -8.23
N VAL A 111 -7.66 -2.38 -8.07
CA VAL A 111 -7.64 -3.71 -7.41
C VAL A 111 -6.84 -4.69 -8.26
N PHE A 112 -7.08 -4.70 -9.57
CA PHE A 112 -6.37 -5.58 -10.49
C PHE A 112 -4.88 -5.21 -10.58
N ALA A 113 -4.57 -3.91 -10.63
CA ALA A 113 -3.18 -3.44 -10.69
C ALA A 113 -2.41 -3.72 -9.39
N LEU A 114 -2.97 -3.40 -8.22
CA LEU A 114 -2.28 -3.52 -6.93
C LEU A 114 -2.40 -4.92 -6.31
N GLY A 115 -3.37 -5.72 -6.76
CA GLY A 115 -3.67 -7.05 -6.23
C GLY A 115 -2.52 -8.06 -6.28
N SER A 116 -1.45 -7.73 -7.02
CA SER A 116 -0.25 -8.55 -7.20
C SER A 116 0.96 -8.06 -6.41
N PHE A 117 0.86 -6.96 -5.66
CA PHE A 117 2.00 -6.25 -5.06
C PHE A 117 1.90 -6.09 -3.53
N ALA A 118 3.06 -6.06 -2.87
CA ALA A 118 3.18 -6.01 -1.42
C ALA A 118 3.30 -4.56 -0.90
N THR A 119 2.16 -3.87 -0.81
CA THR A 119 2.08 -2.51 -0.25
C THR A 119 1.11 -2.47 0.93
N PRO A 120 1.14 -1.41 1.78
CA PRO A 120 0.16 -1.22 2.85
C PRO A 120 -1.31 -1.23 2.39
N ASP A 121 -1.56 -1.03 1.09
CA ASP A 121 -2.90 -1.06 0.51
C ASP A 121 -3.53 -2.46 0.57
N ALA A 122 -2.73 -3.54 0.54
CA ALA A 122 -3.24 -4.91 0.64
C ALA A 122 -3.90 -5.20 2.00
N PRO A 123 -3.21 -5.06 3.14
CA PRO A 123 -3.86 -5.23 4.44
C PRO A 123 -4.93 -4.17 4.70
N SER A 124 -4.72 -2.91 4.28
CA SER A 124 -5.72 -1.85 4.41
C SER A 124 -7.04 -2.24 3.74
N THR A 125 -6.98 -2.74 2.50
CA THR A 125 -8.17 -3.16 1.77
C THR A 125 -8.82 -4.39 2.41
N LEU A 126 -8.02 -5.40 2.77
CA LEU A 126 -8.51 -6.59 3.46
C LEU A 126 -9.30 -6.24 4.73
N PHE A 127 -8.69 -5.47 5.63
CA PHE A 127 -9.31 -5.17 6.91
C PHE A 127 -10.45 -4.17 6.79
N TRP A 128 -10.44 -3.26 5.81
CA TRP A 128 -11.60 -2.42 5.50
C TRP A 128 -12.80 -3.27 5.07
N VAL A 129 -12.60 -4.14 4.08
CA VAL A 129 -13.67 -4.99 3.54
C VAL A 129 -14.15 -6.00 4.57
N ALA A 130 -13.24 -6.62 5.33
CA ALA A 130 -13.60 -7.54 6.39
C ALA A 130 -14.35 -6.85 7.54
N ALA A 131 -13.93 -5.65 7.96
CA ALA A 131 -14.64 -4.88 8.97
C ALA A 131 -16.04 -4.51 8.49
N LEU A 132 -16.19 -4.10 7.23
CA LEU A 132 -17.50 -3.79 6.64
C LEU A 132 -18.39 -5.04 6.54
N TRP A 133 -17.83 -6.17 6.11
CA TRP A 133 -18.52 -7.46 6.07
C TRP A 133 -18.99 -7.91 7.46
N ALA A 134 -18.14 -7.78 8.49
CA ALA A 134 -18.51 -8.07 9.86
C ALA A 134 -19.56 -7.09 10.38
N ALA A 135 -19.45 -5.80 10.04
CA ALA A 135 -20.41 -4.77 10.44
C ALA A 135 -21.81 -5.03 9.86
N VAL A 136 -21.92 -5.44 8.59
CA VAL A 136 -23.19 -5.85 7.97
C VAL A 136 -23.84 -6.98 8.79
N ARG A 137 -23.06 -7.99 9.20
CA ARG A 137 -23.55 -9.09 10.06
C ARG A 137 -23.93 -8.61 11.45
N ALA A 138 -23.15 -7.70 12.03
CA ALA A 138 -23.37 -7.11 13.34
C ALA A 138 -24.69 -6.33 13.40
N THR A 139 -24.97 -5.49 12.41
CA THR A 139 -26.18 -4.66 12.35
C THR A 139 -27.42 -5.46 11.94
N ASN A 140 -27.24 -6.63 11.33
CA ASN A 140 -28.33 -7.53 10.96
C ASN A 140 -28.63 -8.57 12.03
N THR A 141 -27.80 -8.67 13.07
CA THR A 141 -28.04 -9.56 14.20
C THR A 141 -28.82 -8.81 15.29
N PRO A 142 -29.93 -9.37 15.81
CA PRO A 142 -30.68 -8.76 16.91
C PRO A 142 -29.78 -8.44 18.11
N PRO A 143 -29.88 -7.26 18.76
CA PRO A 143 -28.93 -6.85 19.79
C PRO A 143 -28.85 -7.75 21.03
N ASP A 144 -29.93 -8.47 21.32
CA ASP A 144 -30.08 -9.43 22.41
C ASP A 144 -29.55 -10.83 22.07
N ALA A 145 -29.30 -11.11 20.79
CA ALA A 145 -28.75 -12.39 20.38
C ALA A 145 -27.32 -12.58 20.91
N ARG A 146 -27.00 -13.81 21.35
CA ARG A 146 -25.66 -14.17 21.85
C ARG A 146 -24.55 -13.89 20.83
N SER A 147 -24.85 -14.07 19.54
CA SER A 147 -23.92 -13.82 18.44
C SER A 147 -23.69 -12.33 18.14
N ALA A 148 -24.54 -11.42 18.63
CA ALA A 148 -24.38 -9.99 18.37
C ALA A 148 -23.04 -9.49 18.92
N MET A 149 -22.76 -9.75 20.20
CA MET A 149 -21.51 -9.32 20.83
C MET A 149 -20.27 -9.80 20.08
N LEU A 150 -20.29 -11.02 19.54
CA LEU A 150 -19.20 -11.56 18.72
C LEU A 150 -19.02 -10.74 17.43
N TRP A 151 -20.10 -10.50 16.67
CA TRP A 151 -19.99 -9.73 15.42
C TRP A 151 -19.53 -8.29 15.66
N TRP A 152 -20.04 -7.63 16.70
CA TRP A 152 -19.62 -6.28 17.06
C TRP A 152 -18.16 -6.23 17.54
N ALA A 153 -17.69 -7.21 18.33
CA ALA A 153 -16.29 -7.33 18.70
C ALA A 153 -15.38 -7.59 17.49
N CYS A 154 -15.78 -8.51 16.60
CA CYS A 154 -15.08 -8.80 15.36
C CYS A 154 -14.97 -7.55 14.46
N THR A 155 -16.04 -6.77 14.32
CA THR A 155 -16.02 -5.49 13.62
C THR A 155 -14.98 -4.55 14.23
N GLY A 156 -14.94 -4.42 15.55
CA GLY A 156 -13.96 -3.60 16.25
C GLY A 156 -12.52 -4.04 15.99
N LEU A 157 -12.22 -5.32 16.20
CA LEU A 157 -10.89 -5.89 15.95
C LEU A 157 -10.42 -5.63 14.52
N LEU A 158 -11.30 -5.81 13.53
CA LEU A 158 -10.97 -5.59 12.11
C LEU A 158 -10.77 -4.11 11.79
N ILE A 159 -11.52 -3.20 12.42
CA ILE A 159 -11.27 -1.75 12.34
C ILE A 159 -9.88 -1.41 12.91
N GLY A 160 -9.55 -1.97 14.08
CA GLY A 160 -8.24 -1.77 14.72
C GLY A 160 -7.08 -2.26 13.85
N LEU A 161 -7.19 -3.47 13.30
CA LEU A 161 -6.22 -4.02 12.35
C LEU A 161 -6.13 -3.21 11.06
N GLY A 162 -7.26 -2.66 10.59
CA GLY A 162 -7.29 -1.71 9.49
C GLY A 162 -6.49 -0.45 9.80
N GLY A 163 -6.68 0.15 10.97
CA GLY A 163 -5.90 1.30 11.44
C GLY A 163 -4.41 0.98 11.55
N LEU A 164 -4.07 -0.23 12.00
CA LEU A 164 -2.71 -0.78 12.07
C LEU A 164 -2.11 -1.09 10.69
N SER A 165 -2.90 -1.01 9.62
CA SER A 165 -2.44 -1.17 8.24
C SER A 165 -2.27 0.19 7.56
N LYS A 166 -3.29 1.04 7.68
CA LYS A 166 -3.31 2.41 7.15
C LYS A 166 -4.34 3.22 7.91
N PHE A 167 -3.94 4.39 8.44
CA PHE A 167 -4.83 5.24 9.26
C PHE A 167 -6.10 5.70 8.53
N THR A 168 -6.11 5.70 7.20
CA THR A 168 -7.31 5.96 6.40
C THR A 168 -8.45 4.98 6.73
N ASN A 169 -8.15 3.78 7.23
CA ASN A 169 -9.17 2.83 7.65
C ASN A 169 -9.98 3.28 8.87
N ALA A 170 -9.46 4.21 9.69
CA ALA A 170 -10.22 4.78 10.79
C ALA A 170 -11.51 5.49 10.31
N PHE A 171 -11.56 5.96 9.06
CA PHE A 171 -12.76 6.55 8.49
C PHE A 171 -13.94 5.58 8.37
N LEU A 172 -13.69 4.27 8.33
CA LEU A 172 -14.76 3.26 8.40
C LEU A 172 -15.50 3.35 9.74
N ALA A 173 -14.79 3.59 10.86
CA ALA A 173 -15.41 3.75 12.17
C ALA A 173 -16.34 4.96 12.22
N PHE A 174 -15.92 6.09 11.64
CA PHE A 174 -16.79 7.27 11.50
C PHE A 174 -18.00 6.99 10.61
N GLY A 175 -17.83 6.18 9.56
CA GLY A 175 -18.93 5.81 8.69
C GLY A 175 -19.93 4.87 9.35
N LEU A 176 -19.45 3.90 10.15
CA LEU A 176 -20.30 3.07 10.99
C LEU A 176 -21.07 3.93 12.00
N LEU A 177 -20.40 4.86 12.68
CA LEU A 177 -21.06 5.79 13.60
C LEU A 177 -22.12 6.64 12.88
N GLY A 178 -21.81 7.15 11.69
CA GLY A 178 -22.76 7.86 10.82
C GLY A 178 -23.99 7.02 10.51
N TYR A 179 -23.81 5.74 10.14
CA TYR A 179 -24.91 4.80 9.94
C TYR A 179 -25.77 4.60 11.20
N LEU A 180 -25.13 4.43 12.37
CA LEU A 180 -25.81 4.25 13.65
C LEU A 180 -26.66 5.46 14.05
N ILE A 181 -26.19 6.67 13.73
CA ILE A 181 -26.90 7.91 14.04
C ILE A 181 -27.98 8.21 12.98
N ALA A 182 -27.72 7.93 11.71
CA ALA A 182 -28.57 8.38 10.61
C ALA A 182 -29.75 7.43 10.31
N THR A 183 -29.67 6.16 10.69
CA THR A 183 -30.68 5.16 10.32
C THR A 183 -31.51 4.69 11.52
N PRO A 184 -32.83 4.41 11.35
CA PRO A 184 -33.65 3.88 12.43
C PRO A 184 -33.10 2.56 13.00
N LYS A 185 -32.68 1.63 12.13
CA LYS A 185 -32.06 0.35 12.50
C LYS A 185 -30.72 0.54 13.22
N GLY A 186 -29.93 1.53 12.83
CA GLY A 186 -28.69 1.86 13.51
C GLY A 186 -28.91 2.42 14.92
N ARG A 187 -29.92 3.29 15.08
CA ARG A 187 -30.23 3.94 16.37
C ARG A 187 -30.65 2.93 17.44
N THR A 188 -31.35 1.86 17.08
CA THR A 188 -31.69 0.79 18.04
C THR A 188 -30.45 0.13 18.62
N CYS A 189 -29.38 -0.01 17.82
CA CYS A 189 -28.10 -0.56 18.28
C CYS A 189 -27.29 0.46 19.08
N LEU A 190 -27.38 1.75 18.74
CA LEU A 190 -26.61 2.84 19.36
C LEU A 190 -26.80 2.93 20.88
N PHE A 191 -28.02 2.66 21.37
CA PHE A 191 -28.35 2.72 22.80
C PHE A 191 -28.06 1.42 23.56
N THR A 192 -27.35 0.47 22.94
CA THR A 192 -26.93 -0.78 23.58
C THR A 192 -25.46 -0.74 23.99
N ARG A 193 -24.98 -1.80 24.66
CA ARG A 193 -23.54 -1.97 24.95
C ARG A 193 -22.69 -2.31 23.71
N LEU A 194 -23.30 -2.66 22.58
CA LEU A 194 -22.60 -3.24 21.43
C LEU A 194 -21.62 -2.27 20.73
N PRO A 195 -21.96 -0.98 20.50
CA PRO A 195 -21.00 -0.02 19.94
C PRO A 195 -19.77 0.17 20.83
N TRP A 196 -19.93 0.11 22.16
CA TRP A 196 -18.82 0.20 23.11
C TRP A 196 -17.91 -1.03 23.05
N VAL A 197 -18.49 -2.22 22.84
CA VAL A 197 -17.70 -3.45 22.58
C VAL A 197 -16.86 -3.28 21.32
N THR A 198 -17.43 -2.73 20.23
CA THR A 198 -16.66 -2.42 19.01
C THR A 198 -15.55 -1.41 19.27
N ALA A 199 -15.82 -0.33 20.00
CA ALA A 199 -14.81 0.67 20.32
C ALA A 199 -13.65 0.08 21.14
N ALA A 200 -13.96 -0.66 22.20
CA ALA A 200 -12.95 -1.33 23.03
C ALA A 200 -12.14 -2.35 22.22
N ALA A 201 -12.82 -3.16 21.41
CA ALA A 201 -12.16 -4.15 20.56
C ALA A 201 -11.27 -3.51 19.48
N ALA A 202 -11.62 -2.34 18.95
CA ALA A 202 -10.80 -1.62 17.97
C ALA A 202 -9.50 -1.05 18.56
N LEU A 203 -9.47 -0.75 19.86
CA LEU A 203 -8.26 -0.26 20.52
C LEU A 203 -7.21 -1.37 20.71
N LEU A 204 -7.62 -2.62 20.94
CA LEU A 204 -6.70 -3.72 21.28
C LEU A 204 -5.57 -3.90 20.25
N PRO A 205 -5.83 -3.99 18.93
CA PRO A 205 -4.76 -4.15 17.94
C PRO A 205 -3.87 -2.90 17.80
N LEU A 206 -4.35 -1.73 18.21
CA LEU A 206 -3.61 -0.48 18.12
C LEU A 206 -2.63 -0.28 19.29
N LEU A 207 -2.84 -0.97 20.43
CA LEU A 207 -2.02 -0.82 21.63
C LEU A 207 -0.51 -1.01 21.39
N PRO A 208 -0.05 -2.05 20.66
CA PRO A 208 1.39 -2.23 20.44
C PRO A 208 2.01 -1.09 19.63
N TYR A 209 1.28 -0.53 18.67
CA TYR A 209 1.76 0.61 17.87
C TYR A 209 1.75 1.92 18.66
N LEU A 210 0.76 2.12 19.54
CA LEU A 210 0.75 3.25 20.47
C LEU A 210 1.93 3.18 21.45
N PHE A 211 2.20 1.98 21.99
CA PHE A 211 3.36 1.74 22.83
C PHE A 211 4.67 2.01 22.09
N TRP A 212 4.80 1.56 20.84
CA TRP A 212 5.97 1.87 20.02
C TRP A 212 6.15 3.37 19.81
N ASN A 213 5.08 4.12 19.52
CA ASN A 213 5.17 5.58 19.39
C ASN A 213 5.62 6.25 20.70
N LEU A 214 5.13 5.79 21.85
CA LEU A 214 5.56 6.30 23.15
C LEU A 214 7.07 6.09 23.38
N GLN A 215 7.64 5.00 22.86
CA GLN A 215 9.07 4.70 22.96
C GLN A 215 9.94 5.42 21.91
N ASN A 216 9.33 6.00 20.88
CA ASN A 216 10.01 6.60 19.74
C ASN A 216 9.53 8.04 19.52
N ASP A 217 9.27 8.79 20.60
CA ASP A 217 8.92 10.21 20.57
C ASP A 217 7.79 10.57 19.60
N TRP A 218 6.76 9.72 19.50
CA TRP A 218 5.60 9.88 18.62
C TRP A 218 5.90 9.98 17.12
N LEU A 219 7.11 9.60 16.72
CA LEU A 219 7.67 9.81 15.39
C LEU A 219 6.73 9.38 14.24
N GLY A 220 6.10 8.20 14.37
CA GLY A 220 5.18 7.69 13.35
C GLY A 220 3.88 8.49 13.28
N LEU A 221 3.27 8.84 14.41
CA LEU A 221 2.04 9.61 14.46
C LEU A 221 2.24 11.07 14.06
N GLU A 222 3.36 11.69 14.44
CA GLU A 222 3.72 13.04 13.99
C GLU A 222 3.88 13.10 12.47
N ARG A 223 4.55 12.10 11.87
CA ARG A 223 4.66 11.99 10.42
C ARG A 223 3.30 11.95 9.72
N GLN A 224 2.33 11.27 10.32
CA GLN A 224 0.97 11.21 9.80
C GLN A 224 0.20 12.51 10.00
N GLY A 225 0.34 13.14 11.17
CA GLY A 225 -0.25 14.44 11.47
C GLY A 225 0.26 15.54 10.55
N ALA A 226 1.55 15.53 10.21
CA ALA A 226 2.15 16.49 9.28
C ALA A 226 1.50 16.46 7.88
N ARG A 227 0.94 15.33 7.45
CA ARG A 227 0.20 15.21 6.17
C ARG A 227 -1.18 15.88 6.19
N LEU A 228 -1.70 16.20 7.37
CA LEU A 228 -2.99 16.88 7.54
C LEU A 228 -2.85 18.41 7.43
N VAL A 229 -1.63 18.94 7.57
CA VAL A 229 -1.36 20.37 7.45
C VAL A 229 -1.49 20.81 6.00
N ALA A 230 -2.49 21.64 5.75
CA ALA A 230 -2.77 22.25 4.47
C ALA A 230 -1.83 23.44 4.22
N SER A 231 -1.13 23.48 3.08
CA SER A 231 -0.23 24.59 2.69
C SER A 231 -0.90 25.70 1.87
N GLY A 232 -2.23 25.63 1.66
CA GLY A 232 -3.03 26.63 0.93
C GLY A 232 -4.05 26.03 -0.04
N PHE A 233 -5.14 26.76 -0.28
CA PHE A 233 -6.32 26.26 -1.00
C PHE A 233 -6.16 26.30 -2.54
N SER A 234 -6.53 25.23 -3.22
CA SER A 234 -6.49 25.04 -4.67
C SER A 234 -7.55 24.04 -5.13
N THR A 235 -8.33 24.40 -6.15
CA THR A 235 -9.32 23.49 -6.75
C THR A 235 -8.73 22.58 -7.83
N ARG A 236 -7.43 22.73 -8.14
CA ARG A 236 -6.76 22.04 -9.26
C ARG A 236 -6.92 20.52 -9.20
N TYR A 237 -6.84 19.92 -8.02
CA TYR A 237 -6.86 18.47 -7.87
C TYR A 237 -8.27 17.89 -7.69
N LEU A 238 -9.31 18.72 -7.57
CA LEU A 238 -10.69 18.24 -7.42
C LEU A 238 -11.16 17.48 -8.66
N GLY A 239 -10.81 17.97 -9.86
CA GLY A 239 -11.12 17.28 -11.12
C GLY A 239 -10.43 15.92 -11.23
N GLU A 240 -9.14 15.86 -10.86
CA GLU A 240 -8.35 14.62 -10.82
C GLU A 240 -8.93 13.63 -9.80
N TYR A 241 -9.35 14.11 -8.62
CA TYR A 241 -9.98 13.28 -7.60
C TYR A 241 -11.33 12.71 -8.05
N VAL A 242 -12.20 13.53 -8.66
CA VAL A 242 -13.48 13.05 -9.22
C VAL A 242 -13.22 12.03 -10.33
N ALA A 243 -12.30 12.32 -11.25
CA ALA A 243 -11.92 11.37 -12.30
C ALA A 243 -11.40 10.06 -11.70
N LEU A 244 -10.56 10.13 -10.66
CA LEU A 244 -10.04 8.95 -9.96
C LEU A 244 -11.14 8.09 -9.35
N VAL A 245 -12.11 8.69 -8.63
CA VAL A 245 -13.25 7.97 -8.03
C VAL A 245 -14.12 7.31 -9.10
N LEU A 246 -14.30 7.95 -10.27
CA LEU A 246 -15.12 7.44 -11.37
C LEU A 246 -14.41 6.39 -12.23
N LEU A 247 -13.09 6.52 -12.44
CA LEU A 247 -12.31 5.67 -13.34
C LEU A 247 -11.71 4.45 -12.63
N ALA A 248 -11.41 4.53 -11.33
CA ALA A 248 -10.81 3.42 -10.59
C ALA A 248 -11.68 2.14 -10.55
N PRO A 249 -13.02 2.20 -10.38
CA PRO A 249 -13.88 1.03 -10.54
C PRO A 249 -14.11 0.62 -12.00
N THR A 250 -13.71 1.47 -12.96
CA THR A 250 -14.08 1.54 -14.38
C THR A 250 -15.41 2.27 -14.67
N PRO A 251 -15.55 2.93 -15.84
CA PRO A 251 -16.67 3.83 -16.11
C PRO A 251 -18.06 3.18 -15.99
N LEU A 252 -18.23 1.95 -16.49
CA LEU A 252 -19.51 1.26 -16.42
C LEU A 252 -19.85 0.76 -15.01
N VAL A 253 -18.87 0.30 -14.25
CA VAL A 253 -19.07 -0.07 -12.84
C VAL A 253 -19.54 1.15 -12.05
N SER A 254 -18.84 2.27 -12.20
CA SER A 254 -19.22 3.54 -11.57
C SER A 254 -20.64 3.95 -11.97
N TRP A 255 -20.96 3.96 -13.26
CA TRP A 255 -22.28 4.30 -13.77
C TRP A 255 -23.40 3.47 -13.11
N PHE A 256 -23.28 2.14 -13.11
CA PHE A 256 -24.30 1.28 -12.52
C PHE A 256 -24.34 1.35 -11.00
N ALA A 257 -23.20 1.61 -10.33
CA ALA A 257 -23.18 1.87 -8.89
C ALA A 257 -23.97 3.15 -8.53
N PHE A 258 -23.76 4.25 -9.25
CA PHE A 258 -24.52 5.50 -9.03
C PHE A 258 -26.02 5.32 -9.33
N ARG A 259 -26.37 4.54 -10.36
CA ARG A 259 -27.78 4.21 -10.62
C ARG A 259 -28.40 3.42 -9.45
N ALA A 260 -27.66 2.51 -8.85
CA ALA A 260 -28.13 1.75 -7.70
C ALA A 260 -28.35 2.63 -6.46
N LEU A 261 -27.64 3.75 -6.31
CA LEU A 261 -27.86 4.69 -5.18
C LEU A 261 -29.27 5.31 -5.16
N LYS A 262 -29.97 5.38 -6.31
CA LYS A 262 -31.36 5.88 -6.36
C LYS A 262 -32.35 4.94 -5.65
N ALA A 263 -31.98 3.68 -5.50
CA ALA A 263 -32.74 2.67 -4.80
C ALA A 263 -31.75 1.63 -4.25
N PRO A 264 -30.98 1.92 -3.20
CA PRO A 264 -29.93 1.02 -2.73
C PRO A 264 -30.52 -0.37 -2.40
N PRO A 265 -29.74 -1.46 -2.50
CA PRO A 265 -30.21 -2.76 -2.04
C PRO A 265 -30.58 -2.69 -0.55
N GLU A 266 -31.45 -3.59 -0.11
CA GLU A 266 -31.76 -3.74 1.31
C GLU A 266 -30.46 -3.95 2.10
N ASP A 267 -30.33 -3.25 3.24
CA ASP A 267 -29.10 -3.13 4.05
C ASP A 267 -27.88 -2.48 3.35
N GLY A 268 -28.00 -2.02 2.10
CA GLY A 268 -26.94 -1.34 1.36
C GLY A 268 -26.56 0.03 1.92
N THR A 269 -27.40 0.61 2.80
CA THR A 269 -27.18 1.92 3.42
C THR A 269 -25.90 1.97 4.25
N LEU A 270 -25.51 0.87 4.91
CA LEU A 270 -24.27 0.80 5.67
C LEU A 270 -23.04 0.96 4.76
N LEU A 271 -23.05 0.36 3.56
CA LEU A 271 -21.94 0.47 2.60
C LEU A 271 -21.71 1.92 2.15
N VAL A 272 -22.80 2.69 2.00
CA VAL A 272 -22.73 4.10 1.64
C VAL A 272 -22.14 4.90 2.80
N TRP A 273 -22.72 4.78 3.99
CA TRP A 273 -22.24 5.51 5.17
C TRP A 273 -20.81 5.16 5.56
N SER A 274 -20.37 3.90 5.41
CA SER A 274 -18.99 3.50 5.66
C SER A 274 -17.98 4.20 4.76
N SER A 275 -18.42 4.70 3.59
CA SER A 275 -17.56 5.28 2.56
C SER A 275 -17.58 6.81 2.54
N VAL A 276 -18.69 7.43 3.00
CA VAL A 276 -18.90 8.89 2.95
C VAL A 276 -17.79 9.68 3.67
N PRO A 277 -17.38 9.37 4.91
CA PRO A 277 -16.35 10.15 5.59
C PRO A 277 -15.01 10.16 4.85
N LEU A 278 -14.61 9.03 4.27
CA LEU A 278 -13.37 8.94 3.50
C LEU A 278 -13.46 9.74 2.20
N LEU A 279 -14.60 9.67 1.50
CA LEU A 279 -14.86 10.44 0.29
C LEU A 279 -14.84 11.96 0.55
N LEU A 280 -15.42 12.40 1.67
CA LEU A 280 -15.42 13.81 2.08
C LEU A 280 -14.02 14.28 2.49
N TYR A 281 -13.30 13.45 3.24
CA TYR A 281 -11.92 13.73 3.61
C TYR A 281 -11.03 13.90 2.38
N PHE A 282 -11.12 13.01 1.39
CA PHE A 282 -10.32 13.15 0.17
C PHE A 282 -10.80 14.28 -0.74
N ALA A 283 -12.08 14.64 -0.73
CA ALA A 283 -12.55 15.86 -1.38
C ALA A 283 -11.89 17.10 -0.75
N TYR A 284 -11.82 17.15 0.59
CA TYR A 284 -11.10 18.20 1.31
C TYR A 284 -9.59 18.15 1.02
N HIS A 285 -8.95 16.97 1.07
CA HIS A 285 -7.53 16.84 0.77
C HIS A 285 -7.18 17.32 -0.65
N ALA A 286 -8.03 17.01 -1.63
CA ALA A 286 -7.93 17.46 -3.02
C ALA A 286 -8.05 18.99 -3.18
N THR A 287 -8.44 19.72 -2.13
CA THR A 287 -8.38 21.19 -2.14
C THR A 287 -6.99 21.75 -1.83
N HIS A 288 -5.99 20.92 -1.50
CA HIS A 288 -4.65 21.40 -1.14
C HIS A 288 -3.52 20.50 -1.68
N ALA A 289 -3.80 19.22 -1.97
CA ALA A 289 -2.83 18.27 -2.48
C ALA A 289 -3.49 17.17 -3.35
N PRO A 290 -2.74 16.55 -4.30
CA PRO A 290 -3.28 15.46 -5.11
C PRO A 290 -3.57 14.21 -4.26
N VAL A 291 -4.71 13.57 -4.50
CA VAL A 291 -5.07 12.28 -3.89
C VAL A 291 -4.40 11.16 -4.70
N GLN A 292 -3.53 10.39 -4.05
CA GLN A 292 -2.87 9.26 -4.70
C GLN A 292 -3.88 8.15 -5.03
N ALA A 293 -3.74 7.54 -6.21
CA ALA A 293 -4.73 6.60 -6.73
C ALA A 293 -5.00 5.42 -5.77
N ASN A 294 -3.94 4.84 -5.20
CA ASN A 294 -4.03 3.71 -4.28
C ASN A 294 -4.79 4.03 -2.97
N TRP A 295 -4.97 5.30 -2.61
CA TRP A 295 -5.64 5.67 -1.36
C TRP A 295 -7.14 5.36 -1.33
N ILE A 296 -7.78 5.25 -2.50
CA ILE A 296 -9.22 4.99 -2.61
C ILE A 296 -9.56 3.51 -2.86
N VAL A 297 -8.56 2.62 -2.87
CA VAL A 297 -8.75 1.18 -3.17
C VAL A 297 -9.76 0.50 -2.24
N PRO A 298 -9.82 0.79 -0.93
CA PRO A 298 -10.84 0.19 -0.06
C PRO A 298 -12.28 0.51 -0.48
N LEU A 299 -12.52 1.64 -1.16
CA LEU A 299 -13.84 2.04 -1.64
C LEU A 299 -14.35 1.18 -2.81
N GLN A 300 -13.47 0.43 -3.48
CA GLN A 300 -13.84 -0.39 -4.64
C GLN A 300 -14.85 -1.48 -4.31
N ALA A 301 -14.89 -1.94 -3.05
CA ALA A 301 -15.90 -2.87 -2.56
C ALA A 301 -17.33 -2.30 -2.66
N LEU A 302 -17.54 -1.03 -2.27
CA LEU A 302 -18.83 -0.35 -2.39
C LEU A 302 -19.30 -0.33 -3.85
N PHE A 303 -18.43 0.12 -4.76
CA PHE A 303 -18.75 0.25 -6.17
C PHE A 303 -19.10 -1.10 -6.78
N ALA A 304 -18.33 -2.15 -6.48
CA ALA A 304 -18.58 -3.49 -7.00
C ALA A 304 -19.93 -4.07 -6.57
N VAL A 305 -20.29 -3.94 -5.28
CA VAL A 305 -21.60 -4.40 -4.78
C VAL A 305 -22.72 -3.59 -5.44
N LEU A 306 -22.68 -2.26 -5.37
CA LEU A 306 -23.74 -1.41 -5.92
C LEU A 306 -23.90 -1.60 -7.43
N ALA A 307 -22.80 -1.72 -8.18
CA ALA A 307 -22.83 -1.95 -9.62
C ALA A 307 -23.50 -3.28 -9.98
N ALA A 308 -23.27 -4.36 -9.20
CA ALA A 308 -23.92 -5.64 -9.43
C ALA A 308 -25.45 -5.53 -9.32
N PHE A 309 -25.94 -4.83 -8.29
CA PHE A 309 -27.39 -4.57 -8.13
C PHE A 309 -27.93 -3.60 -9.19
N GLY A 310 -27.17 -2.56 -9.55
CA GLY A 310 -27.55 -1.61 -10.59
C GLY A 310 -27.67 -2.27 -11.97
N LEU A 311 -26.77 -3.20 -12.29
CA LEU A 311 -26.80 -4.00 -13.50
C LEU A 311 -28.00 -4.94 -13.55
N ALA A 312 -28.32 -5.61 -12.44
CA ALA A 312 -29.48 -6.50 -12.37
C ALA A 312 -30.81 -5.79 -12.60
N ARG A 313 -30.88 -4.48 -12.32
CA ARG A 313 -32.06 -3.62 -12.54
C ARG A 313 -32.03 -2.85 -13.86
N ALA A 314 -31.01 -3.04 -14.69
CA ALA A 314 -30.96 -2.41 -16.00
C ALA A 314 -32.04 -2.99 -16.93
N GLN A 315 -32.48 -2.24 -17.95
CA GLN A 315 -33.47 -2.72 -18.93
C GLN A 315 -33.01 -4.00 -19.64
N SER A 316 -31.70 -4.08 -19.96
CA SER A 316 -31.08 -5.22 -20.64
C SER A 316 -29.92 -5.77 -19.80
N PRO A 317 -30.18 -6.46 -18.66
CA PRO A 317 -29.18 -6.77 -17.66
C PRO A 317 -28.07 -7.69 -18.21
N ARG A 318 -28.42 -8.64 -19.07
CA ARG A 318 -27.44 -9.55 -19.71
C ARG A 318 -26.46 -8.81 -20.63
N LEU A 319 -26.97 -7.89 -21.46
CA LEU A 319 -26.14 -7.09 -22.37
C LEU A 319 -25.18 -6.21 -21.57
N TRP A 320 -25.71 -5.44 -20.62
CA TRP A 320 -24.92 -4.49 -19.83
C TRP A 320 -23.93 -5.18 -18.90
N THR A 321 -24.27 -6.36 -18.37
CA THR A 321 -23.31 -7.17 -17.59
C THR A 321 -22.13 -7.61 -18.45
N ARG A 322 -22.40 -8.13 -19.66
CA ARG A 322 -21.34 -8.53 -20.61
C ARG A 322 -20.48 -7.34 -21.03
N ALA A 323 -21.09 -6.20 -21.36
CA ALA A 323 -20.38 -4.98 -21.73
C ALA A 323 -19.51 -4.47 -20.57
N THR A 324 -20.04 -4.45 -19.34
CA THR A 324 -19.30 -4.00 -18.14
C THR A 324 -18.10 -4.89 -17.86
N ILE A 325 -18.28 -6.22 -17.88
CA ILE A 325 -17.18 -7.16 -17.68
C ILE A 325 -16.14 -7.00 -18.80
N ALA A 326 -16.56 -6.94 -20.07
CA ALA A 326 -15.64 -6.81 -21.20
C ALA A 326 -14.80 -5.53 -21.13
N ILE A 327 -15.43 -4.38 -20.85
CA ILE A 327 -14.75 -3.10 -20.71
C ILE A 327 -13.84 -3.10 -19.49
N ALA A 328 -14.31 -3.60 -18.34
CA ALA A 328 -13.49 -3.67 -17.13
C ALA A 328 -12.28 -4.59 -17.32
N SER A 329 -12.46 -5.75 -17.96
CA SER A 329 -11.35 -6.64 -18.32
C SER A 329 -10.38 -5.97 -19.29
N LEU A 330 -10.87 -5.33 -20.36
CA LEU A 330 -10.01 -4.64 -21.33
C LEU A 330 -9.17 -3.55 -20.68
N MET A 331 -9.80 -2.70 -19.85
CA MET A 331 -9.10 -1.61 -19.17
C MET A 331 -8.10 -2.13 -18.13
N SER A 332 -8.49 -3.07 -17.30
CA SER A 332 -7.67 -3.54 -16.18
C SER A 332 -6.53 -4.44 -16.64
N VAL A 333 -6.81 -5.40 -17.53
CA VAL A 333 -5.76 -6.24 -18.14
C VAL A 333 -4.88 -5.39 -19.05
N GLY A 334 -5.46 -4.47 -19.84
CA GLY A 334 -4.71 -3.55 -20.68
C GLY A 334 -3.75 -2.67 -19.88
N LEU A 335 -4.22 -2.05 -18.79
CA LEU A 335 -3.38 -1.24 -17.91
C LEU A 335 -2.21 -2.07 -17.37
N VAL A 336 -2.47 -3.25 -16.81
CA VAL A 336 -1.43 -4.11 -16.23
C VAL A 336 -0.46 -4.61 -17.32
N ALA A 337 -0.96 -5.04 -18.47
CA ALA A 337 -0.13 -5.48 -19.59
C ALA A 337 0.80 -4.36 -20.10
N THR A 338 0.29 -3.12 -20.20
CA THR A 338 1.11 -1.96 -20.57
C THR A 338 2.09 -1.58 -19.45
N ALA A 339 1.62 -1.50 -18.21
CA ALA A 339 2.44 -1.13 -17.05
C ALA A 339 3.57 -2.12 -16.78
N LEU A 340 3.37 -3.41 -17.06
CA LEU A 340 4.31 -4.47 -16.78
C LEU A 340 5.04 -4.99 -18.03
N ASN A 341 4.87 -4.33 -19.19
CA ASN A 341 5.60 -4.68 -20.40
C ASN A 341 7.12 -4.58 -20.14
N PRO A 342 7.92 -5.65 -20.21
CA PRO A 342 9.32 -5.59 -19.81
C PRO A 342 10.19 -4.77 -20.78
N VAL A 343 9.72 -4.54 -22.01
CA VAL A 343 10.47 -3.91 -23.09
C VAL A 343 10.23 -2.40 -23.12
N THR A 344 8.97 -1.99 -23.19
CA THR A 344 8.60 -0.59 -23.49
C THR A 344 8.39 0.21 -22.21
N PRO A 345 9.17 1.28 -21.97
CA PRO A 345 8.97 2.17 -20.83
C PRO A 345 7.67 2.98 -20.95
N ILE A 346 7.10 3.33 -19.79
CA ILE A 346 6.01 4.31 -19.71
C ILE A 346 6.60 5.68 -19.45
N GLY A 347 6.63 6.53 -20.49
CA GLY A 347 7.26 7.84 -20.41
C GLY A 347 8.78 7.75 -20.20
N THR A 348 9.36 8.82 -19.66
CA THR A 348 10.83 8.99 -19.55
C THR A 348 11.32 9.11 -18.10
N THR A 349 10.44 8.93 -17.13
CA THR A 349 10.73 9.10 -15.70
C THR A 349 10.84 7.77 -14.99
N ASP A 350 11.49 7.75 -13.82
CA ASP A 350 11.52 6.59 -12.95
C ASP A 350 10.23 6.45 -12.12
N ASN A 351 9.12 6.20 -12.82
CA ASN A 351 7.83 5.89 -12.23
C ASN A 351 7.74 4.40 -11.84
N PRO A 352 6.78 3.98 -10.98
CA PRO A 352 6.71 2.60 -10.50
C PRO A 352 6.76 1.53 -11.62
N PRO A 353 6.00 1.64 -12.73
CA PRO A 353 6.17 0.73 -13.87
C PRO A 353 7.63 0.57 -14.33
N ASN A 354 8.37 1.66 -14.44
CA ASN A 354 9.74 1.69 -14.96
C ASN A 354 10.82 1.22 -13.97
N GLN A 355 10.50 1.14 -12.67
CA GLN A 355 11.46 0.74 -11.63
C GLN A 355 11.97 -0.69 -11.78
N THR A 356 11.31 -1.55 -12.56
CA THR A 356 11.74 -2.94 -12.79
C THR A 356 12.66 -3.10 -14.01
N ARG A 357 12.82 -2.06 -14.84
CA ARG A 357 13.48 -2.13 -16.15
C ARG A 357 14.92 -1.62 -16.15
N GLY A 358 15.72 -2.11 -17.11
CA GLY A 358 17.03 -1.54 -17.42
C GLY A 358 18.14 -1.74 -16.38
N TRP A 359 17.96 -2.62 -15.39
CA TRP A 359 18.91 -2.75 -14.27
C TRP A 359 20.23 -3.45 -14.62
N SER A 360 20.28 -4.32 -15.63
CA SER A 360 21.46 -5.17 -15.91
C SER A 360 22.76 -4.38 -16.03
N ALA A 361 22.80 -3.35 -16.87
CA ALA A 361 23.99 -2.52 -17.06
C ALA A 361 24.36 -1.72 -15.79
N THR A 362 23.36 -1.19 -15.08
CA THR A 362 23.60 -0.49 -13.81
C THR A 362 24.13 -1.42 -12.72
N GLN A 363 23.61 -2.65 -12.64
CA GLN A 363 24.10 -3.65 -11.68
C GLN A 363 25.54 -4.04 -11.99
N HIS A 364 25.89 -4.24 -13.27
CA HIS A 364 27.26 -4.56 -13.66
C HIS A 364 28.24 -3.45 -13.28
N ALA A 365 27.90 -2.19 -13.59
CA ALA A 365 28.73 -1.03 -13.24
C ALA A 365 28.91 -0.85 -11.72
N VAL A 366 27.88 -1.16 -10.93
CA VAL A 366 27.98 -1.13 -9.46
C VAL A 366 28.88 -2.27 -8.96
N THR A 367 28.70 -3.50 -9.45
CA THR A 367 29.54 -4.65 -9.06
C THR A 367 31.01 -4.42 -9.40
N GLU A 368 31.30 -3.98 -10.63
CA GLU A 368 32.66 -3.65 -11.07
C GLU A 368 33.30 -2.61 -10.15
N LEU A 369 32.59 -1.54 -9.81
CA LEU A 369 33.12 -0.50 -8.94
C LEU A 369 33.30 -0.96 -7.49
N LEU A 370 32.43 -1.82 -6.97
CA LEU A 370 32.60 -2.43 -5.65
C LEU A 370 33.88 -3.27 -5.60
N GLU A 371 34.16 -4.05 -6.64
CA GLU A 371 35.38 -4.86 -6.75
C GLU A 371 36.64 -4.00 -6.91
N GLU A 372 36.62 -3.01 -7.80
CA GLU A 372 37.75 -2.12 -8.06
C GLU A 372 38.17 -1.30 -6.84
N THR A 373 37.20 -0.81 -6.06
CA THR A 373 37.44 0.09 -4.91
C THR A 373 37.63 -0.66 -3.60
N GLY A 374 37.32 -1.96 -3.56
CA GLY A 374 37.27 -2.72 -2.33
C GLY A 374 36.17 -2.26 -1.37
N ALA A 375 35.14 -1.56 -1.87
CA ALA A 375 34.03 -1.07 -1.06
C ALA A 375 33.26 -2.24 -0.43
N ARG A 376 33.13 -2.21 0.89
CA ARG A 376 32.51 -3.30 1.70
C ARG A 376 31.02 -3.10 1.95
N TRP A 377 30.49 -1.93 1.59
CA TRP A 377 29.11 -1.55 1.84
C TRP A 377 28.65 -0.46 0.86
N ILE A 378 27.34 -0.33 0.71
CA ILE A 378 26.69 0.70 -0.12
C ILE A 378 26.00 1.70 0.80
N ALA A 379 26.33 2.98 0.61
CA ALA A 379 25.65 4.11 1.21
C ALA A 379 24.58 4.65 0.24
N THR A 380 23.47 5.13 0.78
CA THR A 380 22.39 5.75 0.00
C THR A 380 21.81 6.95 0.74
N THR A 381 21.18 7.87 0.02
CA THR A 381 20.53 9.07 0.60
C THR A 381 19.01 9.07 0.40
N ASP A 382 18.47 8.07 -0.29
CA ASP A 382 17.06 7.92 -0.64
C ASP A 382 16.51 6.58 -0.14
N TYR A 383 15.35 6.61 0.52
CA TYR A 383 14.82 5.43 1.19
C TYR A 383 14.40 4.32 0.21
N ALA A 384 13.81 4.73 -0.92
CA ALA A 384 13.34 3.83 -1.97
C ALA A 384 14.54 3.09 -2.58
N LEU A 385 15.62 3.81 -2.87
CA LEU A 385 16.86 3.23 -3.37
C LEU A 385 17.53 2.26 -2.36
N THR A 386 17.50 2.58 -1.06
CA THR A 386 18.09 1.71 -0.01
C THR A 386 17.51 0.30 -0.05
N GLY A 387 16.17 0.17 -0.06
CA GLY A 387 15.50 -1.13 -0.14
C GLY A 387 15.80 -1.84 -1.45
N SER A 388 15.70 -1.09 -2.55
CA SER A 388 15.93 -1.57 -3.90
C SER A 388 17.33 -2.19 -4.09
N LEU A 389 18.36 -1.54 -3.58
CA LEU A 389 19.74 -2.03 -3.64
C LEU A 389 20.00 -3.17 -2.65
N ALA A 390 19.42 -3.12 -1.43
CA ALA A 390 19.61 -4.16 -0.43
C ALA A 390 19.10 -5.55 -0.84
N LEU A 391 18.08 -5.60 -1.71
CA LEU A 391 17.60 -6.84 -2.31
C LEU A 391 18.35 -7.25 -3.58
N ARG A 392 18.91 -6.29 -4.33
CA ARG A 392 19.68 -6.55 -5.55
C ARG A 392 21.11 -6.99 -5.27
N PHE A 393 21.67 -6.56 -4.15
CA PHE A 393 23.03 -6.87 -3.71
C PHE A 393 23.00 -7.54 -2.32
N PRO A 394 22.38 -8.72 -2.16
CA PRO A 394 22.22 -9.37 -0.86
C PRO A 394 23.56 -9.70 -0.17
N GLN A 395 24.65 -9.78 -0.93
CA GLN A 395 26.01 -10.03 -0.46
C GLN A 395 26.71 -8.78 0.11
N VAL A 396 26.15 -7.58 -0.12
CA VAL A 396 26.73 -6.31 0.33
C VAL A 396 25.78 -5.63 1.30
N ARG A 397 26.31 -5.07 2.39
CA ARG A 397 25.50 -4.31 3.33
C ARG A 397 25.09 -2.98 2.70
N VAL A 398 23.79 -2.70 2.68
CA VAL A 398 23.24 -1.44 2.18
C VAL A 398 22.60 -0.67 3.34
N TRP A 399 23.03 0.57 3.52
CA TRP A 399 22.56 1.47 4.57
C TRP A 399 22.25 2.86 4.02
N SER A 400 21.24 3.49 4.60
CA SER A 400 20.95 4.90 4.35
C SER A 400 21.79 5.76 5.29
N VAL A 401 22.45 6.77 4.73
CA VAL A 401 23.18 7.81 5.48
C VAL A 401 22.39 9.12 5.57
N ALA A 402 21.17 9.13 5.04
CA ALA A 402 20.20 10.21 5.19
C ALA A 402 18.83 9.62 5.59
N GLN A 403 17.89 10.48 6.00
CA GLN A 403 16.54 10.03 6.40
C GLN A 403 16.56 8.93 7.49
N LEU A 404 17.49 9.04 8.45
CA LEU A 404 17.79 8.01 9.46
C LEU A 404 16.56 7.58 10.27
N GLN A 405 15.62 8.50 10.48
CA GLN A 405 14.35 8.24 11.17
C GLN A 405 13.51 7.13 10.50
N ARG A 406 13.72 6.85 9.21
CA ARG A 406 13.06 5.76 8.49
C ARG A 406 13.61 4.38 8.84
N TYR A 407 14.85 4.31 9.33
CA TYR A 407 15.61 3.06 9.48
C TYR A 407 15.91 2.66 10.92
N GLY A 408 15.38 3.38 11.93
CA GLY A 408 15.60 3.05 13.34
C GLY A 408 15.24 1.61 13.73
N PHE A 409 14.32 0.98 12.99
CA PHE A 409 13.96 -0.43 13.18
C PHE A 409 15.10 -1.42 12.90
N ARG A 410 16.17 -1.02 12.18
CA ARG A 410 17.35 -1.84 11.88
C ARG A 410 18.41 -1.84 12.99
N GLY A 411 18.14 -1.14 14.10
CA GLY A 411 19.09 -0.97 15.19
C GLY A 411 20.19 0.04 14.89
N ALA A 412 21.26 -0.01 15.69
CA ALA A 412 22.39 0.90 15.55
C ALA A 412 23.15 0.66 14.23
N PHE A 413 23.69 1.75 13.67
CA PHE A 413 24.59 1.67 12.53
C PHE A 413 25.87 0.91 12.93
N PRO A 414 26.35 -0.08 12.16
CA PRO A 414 27.51 -0.87 12.57
C PRO A 414 28.80 -0.03 12.59
N ASP A 415 29.49 0.02 13.74
CA ASP A 415 30.70 0.84 13.94
C ASP A 415 31.81 0.57 12.92
N GLU A 416 31.96 -0.69 12.52
CA GLU A 416 32.92 -1.12 11.49
C GLU A 416 32.69 -0.48 10.11
N LEU A 417 31.49 0.02 9.83
CA LEU A 417 31.18 0.74 8.59
C LEU A 417 31.58 2.22 8.64
N CYS A 418 31.79 2.79 9.83
CA CYS A 418 32.16 4.20 9.99
C CYS A 418 33.45 4.55 9.24
N THR A 419 34.43 3.64 9.23
CA THR A 419 35.73 3.84 8.56
C THR A 419 35.94 2.93 7.35
N ALA A 420 35.05 1.95 7.11
CA ALA A 420 35.15 1.06 5.97
C ALA A 420 35.03 1.82 4.64
N PRO A 421 35.79 1.41 3.60
CA PRO A 421 35.52 1.85 2.24
C PRO A 421 34.10 1.44 1.85
N GLY A 422 33.35 2.37 1.29
CA GLY A 422 31.98 2.17 0.84
C GLY A 422 31.73 2.85 -0.49
N LEU A 423 30.60 2.54 -1.09
CA LEU A 423 30.16 3.15 -2.35
C LEU A 423 28.86 3.91 -2.11
N LEU A 424 28.90 5.23 -2.21
CA LEU A 424 27.71 6.06 -2.17
C LEU A 424 27.01 6.00 -3.54
N ILE A 425 25.74 5.59 -3.52
CA ILE A 425 24.88 5.53 -4.70
C ILE A 425 23.72 6.49 -4.52
N GLU A 426 23.61 7.46 -5.43
CA GLU A 426 22.60 8.51 -5.40
C GLU A 426 21.91 8.67 -6.74
N ARG A 427 20.63 9.02 -6.74
CA ARG A 427 19.92 9.42 -7.96
C ARG A 427 20.48 10.77 -8.42
N ALA A 428 20.89 10.85 -9.68
CA ALA A 428 21.54 12.02 -10.27
C ALA A 428 20.61 12.80 -11.20
N GLY A 429 20.71 14.14 -11.17
CA GLY A 429 20.12 15.02 -12.15
C GLY A 429 20.75 14.86 -13.54
N ARG A 430 20.07 15.33 -14.59
CA ARG A 430 20.54 15.20 -15.98
C ARG A 430 21.92 15.83 -16.21
N TRP A 431 22.21 16.92 -15.50
CA TRP A 431 23.40 17.76 -15.67
C TRP A 431 24.41 17.59 -14.53
N ASP A 432 24.10 16.78 -13.52
CA ASP A 432 24.95 16.64 -12.35
C ASP A 432 26.05 15.61 -12.66
N THR A 433 27.33 16.03 -12.55
CA THR A 433 28.50 15.17 -12.80
C THR A 433 29.18 14.68 -11.52
N THR A 434 28.84 15.26 -10.37
CA THR A 434 29.43 14.94 -9.06
C THR A 434 28.34 14.86 -7.99
N SER A 435 28.59 14.09 -6.95
CA SER A 435 27.73 14.07 -5.76
C SER A 435 27.90 15.37 -4.96
N ARG A 436 26.78 16.07 -4.70
CA ARG A 436 26.75 17.24 -3.82
C ARG A 436 26.70 16.88 -2.34
N ALA A 437 26.20 15.68 -2.00
CA ALA A 437 26.03 15.25 -0.62
C ALA A 437 27.29 14.54 -0.07
N ALA A 438 28.07 13.87 -0.92
CA ALA A 438 29.23 13.10 -0.46
C ALA A 438 30.21 13.92 0.39
N PRO A 439 30.63 15.16 0.00
CA PRO A 439 31.62 15.90 0.77
C PRO A 439 31.15 16.32 2.17
N SER A 440 29.84 16.49 2.38
CA SER A 440 29.30 16.81 3.71
C SER A 440 29.10 15.56 4.58
N LEU A 441 28.91 14.39 3.97
CA LEU A 441 28.62 13.14 4.66
C LEU A 441 29.87 12.31 4.97
N PHE A 442 30.96 12.49 4.20
CA PHE A 442 32.16 11.64 4.30
C PHE A 442 33.46 12.45 4.35
N GLU A 443 34.48 11.91 5.02
CA GLU A 443 35.83 12.49 5.12
C GLU A 443 36.60 12.37 3.81
N ARG A 444 36.56 11.19 3.18
CA ARG A 444 37.19 10.95 1.88
C ARG A 444 36.13 10.67 0.84
N VAL A 445 36.23 11.37 -0.29
CA VAL A 445 35.34 11.28 -1.43
C VAL A 445 36.20 11.20 -2.68
N GLU A 446 36.09 10.11 -3.42
CA GLU A 446 36.84 9.89 -4.65
C GLU A 446 36.05 10.33 -5.90
N ALA A 447 36.66 10.15 -7.07
CA ALA A 447 36.05 10.51 -8.35
C ALA A 447 34.71 9.80 -8.55
N THR A 448 33.65 10.58 -8.77
CA THR A 448 32.31 10.07 -9.04
C THR A 448 32.24 9.50 -10.46
N ARG A 449 31.69 8.29 -10.59
CA ARG A 449 31.34 7.69 -11.88
C ARG A 449 29.83 7.74 -12.09
N ALA A 450 29.40 7.98 -13.31
CA ALA A 450 27.99 7.98 -13.66
C ALA A 450 27.55 6.59 -14.13
N ALA A 451 26.42 6.10 -13.63
CA ALA A 451 25.72 4.96 -14.19
C ALA A 451 24.36 5.40 -14.72
N VAL A 452 23.97 4.90 -15.90
CA VAL A 452 22.69 5.24 -16.52
C VAL A 452 21.85 3.99 -16.64
N ARG A 453 20.64 4.02 -16.09
CA ARG A 453 19.66 2.93 -16.24
C ARG A 453 18.81 3.23 -17.46
N THR A 454 19.00 2.45 -18.52
CA THR A 454 18.31 2.63 -19.80
C THR A 454 17.50 1.39 -20.16
N GLN A 455 16.39 1.60 -20.85
CA GLN A 455 15.60 0.53 -21.46
C GLN A 455 15.09 1.03 -22.81
N ASP A 456 15.28 0.24 -23.86
CA ASP A 456 14.80 0.55 -25.22
C ASP A 456 15.20 1.98 -25.69
N GLY A 457 16.46 2.35 -25.45
CA GLY A 457 17.00 3.69 -25.77
C GLY A 457 16.53 4.83 -24.86
N VAL A 458 15.57 4.59 -23.95
CA VAL A 458 15.08 5.60 -23.00
C VAL A 458 15.92 5.56 -21.73
N THR A 459 16.43 6.72 -21.31
CA THR A 459 17.03 6.88 -19.98
C THR A 459 15.94 6.94 -18.92
N LEU A 460 15.91 5.98 -18.01
CA LEU A 460 14.93 5.90 -16.92
C LEU A 460 15.45 6.56 -15.64
N ALA A 461 16.73 6.35 -15.33
CA ALA A 461 17.38 6.92 -14.16
C ALA A 461 18.88 7.12 -14.42
N ARG A 462 19.48 8.04 -13.68
CA ARG A 462 20.93 8.26 -13.62
C ARG A 462 21.37 8.12 -12.17
N TYR A 463 22.55 7.59 -11.96
CA TYR A 463 23.14 7.39 -10.66
C TYR A 463 24.55 7.96 -10.60
N HIS A 464 24.88 8.58 -9.47
CA HIS A 464 26.25 8.83 -9.07
C HIS A 464 26.73 7.65 -8.25
N LEU A 465 27.88 7.09 -8.65
CA LEU A 465 28.60 6.06 -7.94
C LEU A 465 29.89 6.69 -7.42
N THR A 466 29.93 7.01 -6.13
CA THR A 466 31.03 7.77 -5.51
C THR A 466 31.69 6.91 -4.45
N PRO A 467 32.95 6.48 -4.63
CA PRO A 467 33.68 5.77 -3.58
C PRO A 467 33.92 6.73 -2.40
N ILE A 468 33.64 6.26 -1.19
CA ILE A 468 33.67 7.05 0.04
C ILE A 468 34.31 6.29 1.20
N SER A 469 34.82 7.02 2.19
CA SER A 469 35.16 6.47 3.52
C SER A 469 35.14 7.56 4.59
N GLY A 470 34.98 7.15 5.85
CA GLY A 470 34.91 8.04 7.02
C GLY A 470 33.57 8.76 7.12
N VAL A 471 32.54 8.09 7.66
CA VAL A 471 31.19 8.66 7.86
C VAL A 471 31.24 9.79 8.90
N LYS A 472 30.92 11.02 8.50
CA LYS A 472 30.98 12.22 9.38
C LYS A 472 29.81 12.35 10.36
N SER A 473 28.69 11.67 10.11
CA SER A 473 27.48 11.80 10.93
C SER A 473 27.73 11.29 12.34
N THR A 474 27.59 12.17 13.33
CA THR A 474 27.72 11.81 14.76
C THR A 474 26.55 10.96 15.25
N ASP A 475 25.39 11.05 14.60
CA ASP A 475 24.24 10.18 14.88
C ASP A 475 24.50 8.73 14.46
N LEU A 476 25.28 8.52 13.37
CA LEU A 476 25.66 7.20 12.89
C LEU A 476 26.93 6.66 13.55
N CYS A 477 27.91 7.54 13.80
CA CYS A 477 29.26 7.19 14.24
C CYS A 477 29.68 8.04 15.45
N PRO A 478 29.04 7.84 16.63
CA PRO A 478 29.26 8.70 17.80
C PRO A 478 30.70 8.62 18.34
N GLY A 479 31.39 7.48 18.15
CA GLY A 479 32.76 7.26 18.62
C GLY A 479 33.84 8.14 17.95
N GLN A 480 33.55 8.77 16.81
CA GLN A 480 34.51 9.65 16.14
C GLN A 480 34.72 11.01 16.84
N ARG A 481 33.81 11.43 17.75
CA ARG A 481 34.05 12.58 18.65
C ARG A 481 35.24 12.35 19.58
N ALA A 482 35.36 11.15 20.15
CA ALA A 482 36.39 10.85 21.14
C ALA A 482 37.80 10.89 20.54
N PHE A 483 37.97 10.51 19.27
CA PHE A 483 39.26 10.64 18.61
C PHE A 483 39.58 12.08 18.24
N ALA A 484 38.63 12.88 17.73
CA ALA A 484 38.90 14.27 17.35
C ALA A 484 39.18 15.19 18.56
N GLU A 485 38.58 14.93 19.72
CA GLU A 485 38.87 15.67 20.97
C GLU A 485 40.16 15.20 21.66
N VAL A 486 40.54 13.92 21.52
CA VAL A 486 41.79 13.37 22.11
C VAL A 486 43.00 13.58 21.20
N SER A 487 42.81 13.67 19.88
CA SER A 487 43.85 13.98 18.90
C SER A 487 43.98 15.48 18.64
N GLY A 488 43.73 16.31 19.64
CA GLY A 488 44.14 17.72 19.67
C GLY A 488 45.67 17.87 19.74
N LEU A 489 46.35 17.29 18.74
CA LEU A 489 47.77 17.41 18.38
C LEU A 489 47.88 17.62 16.87
#